data_AF-A0A959VHP6-F1
#
_entry.id   AF-A0A959VHP6-F1
#
_cell.length_a   1.000
_cell.length_b   1.000
_cell.length_c   1.000
_cell.angle_alpha   90.00
_cell.angle_beta   90.00
_cell.angle_gamma   90.00
#
_symmetry.space_group_name_H-M   'P 1'
#
loop_
_entity.id
_entity.type
_entity.pdbx_description
1 polymer ?
#
loop_
_entity_poly.entity_id
_entity_poly.type
_entity_poly.pdbx_seq_one_letter_code
_entity_poly.pdbx_strand_id
1 'polypeptide(L)'
;MSDHHDPLDDRDFDVLEELGYEPVDINASGKNVFANFAAVFVFFLAMAAVSWYFLVAVDRSDSLTIKTPPQQERPRVPEAPAPLLQSNITAQKDMVMLRREENEKLNALEVTEDKKAVKIPVDQAMDILAEKGLPTRANAGTPEDYGK
;
A
#
# COMPACT_ATOMS: atom_id res chain seq x y z
N MET A 1 -47.33 17.95 6.69
CA MET A 1 -47.96 16.63 6.96
C MET A 1 -47.31 15.66 6.00
N SER A 2 -46.52 14.76 6.57
CA SER A 2 -45.81 13.68 5.90
C SER A 2 -46.79 12.55 5.61
N ASP A 3 -47.02 12.22 4.34
CA ASP A 3 -47.48 10.88 3.98
C ASP A 3 -46.33 10.18 3.27
N HIS A 4 -45.63 9.39 4.08
CA HIS A 4 -44.80 8.29 3.69
C HIS A 4 -45.71 7.20 3.12
N HIS A 5 -45.53 6.87 1.84
CA HIS A 5 -45.89 5.56 1.32
C HIS A 5 -44.70 4.97 0.57
N ASP A 6 -43.94 4.19 1.33
CA ASP A 6 -43.25 2.98 0.90
C ASP A 6 -43.95 1.87 1.72
N PRO A 7 -44.30 0.67 1.21
CA PRO A 7 -43.46 -0.13 0.33
C PRO A 7 -44.19 -0.76 -0.87
N LEU A 8 -43.47 -0.91 -1.99
CA LEU A 8 -43.58 -1.97 -3.00
C LEU A 8 -44.89 -2.78 -2.96
N ASP A 9 -45.90 -2.26 -3.66
CA ASP A 9 -47.22 -2.87 -3.78
C ASP A 9 -47.14 -3.97 -4.86
N ASP A 10 -47.49 -5.21 -4.50
CA ASP A 10 -47.48 -6.40 -5.37
C ASP A 10 -48.54 -6.33 -6.52
N ARG A 11 -48.96 -5.12 -6.90
CA ARG A 11 -50.14 -4.84 -7.75
C ARG A 11 -49.85 -4.11 -9.05
N ASP A 12 -48.59 -3.79 -9.36
CA ASP A 12 -48.22 -3.10 -10.62
C ASP A 12 -47.76 -4.06 -11.73
N PHE A 13 -47.90 -5.37 -11.57
CA PHE A 13 -47.56 -6.34 -12.62
C PHE A 13 -48.57 -6.32 -13.77
N ASP A 14 -49.86 -6.08 -13.48
CA ASP A 14 -50.92 -6.04 -14.49
C ASP A 14 -50.79 -4.85 -15.45
N VAL A 15 -50.38 -3.67 -14.93
CA VAL A 15 -50.21 -2.45 -15.74
C VAL A 15 -49.05 -2.61 -16.73
N LEU A 16 -47.98 -3.30 -16.32
CA LEU A 16 -46.82 -3.58 -17.18
C LEU A 16 -47.18 -4.62 -18.26
N GLU A 17 -47.97 -5.63 -17.92
CA GLU A 17 -48.49 -6.63 -18.86
C GLU A 17 -49.44 -6.01 -19.91
N GLU A 18 -50.31 -5.08 -19.50
CA GLU A 18 -51.20 -4.32 -20.39
C GLU A 18 -50.42 -3.42 -21.38
N LEU A 19 -49.25 -2.92 -20.98
CA LEU A 19 -48.32 -2.17 -21.83
C LEU A 19 -47.45 -3.07 -22.73
N GLY A 20 -47.63 -4.39 -22.68
CA GLY A 20 -46.92 -5.36 -23.50
C GLY A 20 -45.52 -5.73 -22.99
N TYR A 21 -45.20 -5.41 -21.73
CA TYR A 21 -43.97 -5.86 -21.08
C TYR A 21 -44.20 -7.19 -20.35
N GLU A 22 -43.27 -8.14 -20.48
CA GLU A 22 -43.30 -9.37 -19.71
C GLU A 22 -42.90 -9.08 -18.25
N PRO A 23 -43.73 -9.39 -17.24
CA PRO A 23 -43.43 -9.05 -15.84
C PRO A 23 -42.28 -9.89 -15.26
N VAL A 24 -41.92 -11.01 -15.89
CA VAL A 24 -40.87 -11.92 -15.43
C VAL A 24 -40.07 -12.45 -16.62
N ASP A 25 -38.81 -12.03 -16.78
CA ASP A 25 -37.93 -12.46 -17.88
C ASP A 25 -37.67 -13.99 -17.92
N ILE A 26 -37.83 -14.69 -16.78
CA ILE A 26 -37.51 -16.12 -16.66
C ILE A 26 -38.48 -16.78 -15.66
N ASN A 27 -39.34 -17.69 -16.14
CA ASN A 27 -40.20 -18.50 -15.26
C ASN A 27 -39.37 -19.57 -14.51
N ALA A 28 -38.75 -19.12 -13.43
CA ALA A 28 -38.00 -19.91 -12.47
C ALA A 28 -38.94 -20.74 -11.59
N SER A 29 -39.68 -21.68 -12.18
CA SER A 29 -40.41 -22.71 -11.43
C SER A 29 -39.43 -23.37 -10.44
N GLY A 30 -39.70 -23.22 -9.14
CA GLY A 30 -38.73 -23.47 -8.08
C GLY A 30 -38.10 -24.88 -8.08
N LYS A 31 -38.78 -25.87 -8.68
CA LYS A 31 -38.27 -27.24 -8.84
C LYS A 31 -37.11 -27.31 -9.84
N ASN A 32 -37.18 -26.58 -10.95
CA ASN A 32 -36.16 -26.63 -12.01
C ASN A 32 -34.93 -25.81 -11.63
N VAL A 33 -35.11 -24.67 -10.96
CA VAL A 33 -33.99 -23.84 -10.50
C VAL A 33 -33.21 -24.53 -9.37
N PHE A 34 -33.91 -25.14 -8.41
CA PHE A 34 -33.24 -25.88 -7.34
C PHE A 34 -32.48 -27.09 -7.87
N ALA A 35 -33.06 -27.85 -8.81
CA ALA A 35 -32.38 -28.98 -9.44
C ALA A 35 -31.12 -28.56 -10.22
N ASN A 36 -31.19 -27.46 -10.97
CA ASN A 36 -30.03 -26.91 -11.69
C ASN A 36 -28.95 -26.41 -10.71
N PHE A 37 -29.34 -25.72 -9.65
CA PHE A 37 -28.41 -25.28 -8.62
C PHE A 37 -27.74 -26.46 -7.92
N ALA A 38 -28.50 -27.49 -7.55
CA ALA A 38 -27.98 -28.71 -6.95
C ALA A 38 -27.02 -29.43 -7.90
N ALA A 39 -27.32 -29.52 -9.20
CA ALA A 39 -26.45 -30.12 -10.20
C ALA A 39 -25.11 -29.37 -10.33
N VAL A 40 -25.16 -28.03 -10.40
CA VAL A 40 -23.95 -27.19 -10.44
C VAL A 40 -23.14 -27.34 -9.15
N PHE A 41 -23.80 -27.35 -7.99
CA PHE A 41 -23.15 -27.52 -6.70
C PHE A 41 -22.46 -28.89 -6.58
N VAL A 42 -23.14 -29.98 -6.97
CA VAL A 42 -22.57 -31.33 -6.98
C VAL A 42 -21.40 -31.42 -7.96
N PHE A 43 -21.48 -30.76 -9.12
CA PHE A 43 -20.38 -30.69 -10.08
C PHE A 43 -19.13 -30.05 -9.46
N PHE A 44 -19.27 -28.92 -8.76
CA PHE A 44 -18.13 -28.28 -8.08
C PHE A 44 -17.58 -29.12 -6.93
N LEU A 45 -18.43 -29.80 -6.16
CA LEU A 45 -17.99 -30.74 -5.13
C LEU A 45 -17.20 -31.91 -5.73
N ALA A 46 -17.65 -32.45 -6.85
CA ALA A 46 -16.94 -33.52 -7.55
C ALA A 46 -15.57 -33.04 -8.05
N MET A 47 -15.49 -31.84 -8.63
CA MET A 47 -14.22 -31.23 -9.06
C MET A 47 -13.27 -30.99 -7.88
N ALA A 48 -13.77 -30.50 -6.75
CA ALA A 48 -12.98 -30.33 -5.54
C ALA A 48 -12.47 -31.69 -5.01
N ALA A 49 -13.30 -32.73 -5.02
CA ALA A 49 -12.91 -34.08 -4.59
C ALA A 49 -11.86 -34.69 -5.52
N VAL A 50 -12.00 -34.53 -6.84
CA VAL A 50 -11.00 -34.98 -7.82
C VAL A 50 -9.68 -34.23 -7.64
N SER A 51 -9.73 -32.91 -7.46
CA SER A 51 -8.54 -32.10 -7.20
C SER A 51 -7.84 -32.50 -5.89
N TRP A 52 -8.60 -32.69 -4.81
CA TRP A 52 -8.07 -33.17 -3.54
C TRP A 52 -7.43 -34.55 -3.67
N TYR A 53 -8.12 -35.49 -4.34
CA TYR A 53 -7.59 -36.83 -4.61
C TYR A 53 -6.29 -36.75 -5.42
N PHE A 54 -6.24 -35.91 -6.44
CA PHE A 54 -5.04 -35.69 -7.25
C PHE A 54 -3.88 -35.16 -6.40
N LEU A 55 -4.11 -34.18 -5.52
CA LEU A 55 -3.09 -33.66 -4.61
C LEU A 55 -2.56 -34.74 -3.65
N VAL A 56 -3.44 -35.55 -3.07
CA VAL A 56 -3.04 -36.68 -2.21
C VAL A 56 -2.28 -37.75 -2.99
N ALA A 57 -2.71 -38.05 -4.22
CA ALA A 57 -2.04 -39.02 -5.08
C ALA A 57 -0.64 -38.54 -5.49
N VAL A 58 -0.49 -37.24 -5.78
CA VAL A 58 0.79 -36.59 -6.07
C VAL A 58 1.71 -36.63 -4.86
N ASP A 59 1.22 -36.26 -3.68
CA ASP A 59 2.00 -36.26 -2.43
C ASP A 59 2.47 -37.67 -2.04
N ARG A 60 1.65 -38.70 -2.29
CA ARG A 60 2.03 -40.12 -2.10
C ARG A 60 2.95 -40.66 -3.19
N SER A 61 3.05 -39.98 -4.33
CA SER A 61 3.92 -40.40 -5.42
C SER A 61 5.29 -39.73 -5.27
N ASP A 62 6.30 -40.50 -4.89
CA ASP A 62 7.70 -40.02 -4.81
C ASP A 62 8.23 -39.47 -6.16
N SER A 63 7.50 -39.71 -7.26
CA SER A 63 7.83 -39.31 -8.63
C SER A 63 7.85 -37.81 -8.89
N LEU A 64 7.25 -36.99 -8.01
CA LEU A 64 7.29 -35.53 -8.10
C LEU A 64 8.17 -34.87 -7.04
N THR A 65 9.00 -35.67 -6.35
CA THR A 65 10.15 -35.14 -5.62
C THR A 65 11.07 -34.48 -6.64
N ILE A 66 10.88 -33.18 -6.85
CA ILE A 66 11.96 -32.31 -7.31
C ILE A 66 13.06 -32.60 -6.30
N LYS A 67 14.08 -33.35 -6.71
CA LYS A 67 15.33 -33.40 -5.97
C LYS A 67 15.76 -31.95 -5.91
N THR A 68 15.44 -31.27 -4.81
CA THR A 68 16.01 -29.97 -4.51
C THR A 68 17.50 -30.21 -4.70
N PRO A 69 18.15 -29.63 -5.73
CA PRO A 69 19.58 -29.79 -5.86
C PRO A 69 20.13 -29.40 -4.48
N PRO A 70 20.99 -30.25 -3.87
CA PRO A 70 21.42 -30.10 -2.48
C PRO A 70 21.70 -28.63 -2.32
N GLN A 71 20.88 -27.97 -1.47
CA GLN A 71 20.74 -26.53 -1.41
C GLN A 71 22.13 -25.94 -1.52
N GLN A 72 22.49 -25.55 -2.75
CA GLN A 72 23.89 -25.39 -3.10
C GLN A 72 24.36 -24.33 -2.15
N GLU A 73 25.17 -24.73 -1.16
CA GLU A 73 25.61 -23.86 -0.08
C GLU A 73 26.18 -22.68 -0.80
N ARG A 74 25.42 -21.58 -0.86
CA ARG A 74 25.81 -20.46 -1.69
C ARG A 74 27.09 -19.98 -1.01
N PRO A 75 28.28 -20.09 -1.62
CA PRO A 75 29.41 -19.36 -1.10
C PRO A 75 29.14 -17.93 -1.54
N ARG A 76 28.33 -17.19 -0.77
CA ARG A 76 28.05 -15.76 -0.99
C ARG A 76 28.93 -14.91 -0.11
N VAL A 77 30.12 -15.39 0.18
CA VAL A 77 31.19 -14.56 0.69
C VAL A 77 32.29 -14.68 -0.35
N PRO A 78 32.57 -13.64 -1.14
CA PRO A 78 33.77 -13.63 -1.95
C PRO A 78 34.97 -13.80 -1.01
N GLU A 79 35.88 -14.70 -1.35
CA GLU A 79 37.12 -14.89 -0.61
C GLU A 79 37.88 -13.55 -0.63
N ALA A 80 38.25 -13.04 0.56
CA ALA A 80 38.92 -11.76 0.69
C ALA A 80 40.19 -11.74 -0.19
N PRO A 81 40.49 -10.63 -0.90
CA PRO A 81 40.38 -9.26 -0.43
C PRO A 81 39.21 -8.43 -0.97
N ALA A 82 38.13 -9.05 -1.47
CA ALA A 82 36.96 -8.29 -1.92
C ALA A 82 36.22 -7.63 -0.74
N PRO A 83 35.88 -6.32 -0.82
CA PRO A 83 35.09 -5.66 0.21
C PRO A 83 33.72 -6.33 0.32
N LEU A 84 33.37 -6.76 1.53
CA LEU A 84 32.08 -7.40 1.79
C LEU A 84 30.96 -6.37 1.64
N LEU A 85 29.89 -6.75 0.94
CA LEU A 85 28.67 -5.95 0.93
C LEU A 85 28.13 -5.85 2.34
N GLN A 86 27.79 -4.62 2.75
CA GLN A 86 27.17 -4.35 4.04
C GLN A 86 25.87 -5.18 4.16
N SER A 87 25.73 -5.93 5.24
CA SER A 87 24.51 -6.72 5.48
C SER A 87 23.31 -5.78 5.71
N ASN A 88 22.08 -6.24 5.42
CA ASN A 88 20.86 -5.47 5.69
C ASN A 88 20.77 -4.99 7.15
N ILE A 89 21.28 -5.78 8.10
CA ILE A 89 21.28 -5.46 9.53
C ILE A 89 22.23 -4.28 9.81
N THR A 90 23.43 -4.31 9.24
CA THR A 90 24.41 -3.25 9.40
C THR A 90 23.92 -1.95 8.73
N ALA A 91 23.31 -2.04 7.55
CA ALA A 91 22.78 -0.88 6.82
C ALA A 91 21.65 -0.18 7.60
N GLN A 92 20.74 -0.95 8.21
CA GLN A 92 19.66 -0.37 9.03
C GLN A 92 20.20 0.33 10.27
N LYS A 93 21.18 -0.28 10.96
CA LYS A 93 21.80 0.32 12.15
C LYS A 93 22.50 1.63 11.80
N ASP A 94 23.26 1.66 10.71
CA ASP A 94 23.99 2.86 10.29
C ASP A 94 23.01 3.98 9.90
N MET A 95 21.90 3.66 9.23
CA MET A 95 20.88 4.65 8.89
C MET A 95 20.25 5.29 10.14
N VAL A 96 19.96 4.49 11.17
CA VAL A 96 19.39 5.01 12.43
C VAL A 96 20.41 5.90 13.16
N MET A 97 21.68 5.50 13.20
CA MET A 97 22.74 6.29 13.82
C MET A 97 22.93 7.63 13.09
N LEU A 98 23.00 7.60 11.76
CA LEU A 98 23.14 8.80 10.94
C LEU A 98 21.97 9.77 11.17
N ARG A 99 20.73 9.26 11.16
CA ARG A 99 19.54 10.08 11.44
C ARG A 99 19.58 10.71 12.83
N ARG A 100 20.11 9.99 13.82
CA ARG A 100 20.25 10.51 15.19
C ARG A 100 21.27 11.65 15.23
N GLU A 101 22.43 11.46 14.61
CA GLU A 101 23.48 12.49 14.54
C GLU A 101 23.04 13.73 13.77
N GLU A 102 22.30 13.56 12.67
CA GLU A 102 21.68 14.66 11.94
C GLU A 102 20.73 15.47 12.83
N ASN A 103 19.86 14.77 13.56
CA ASN A 103 18.89 15.42 14.44
C ASN A 103 19.58 16.14 15.62
N GLU A 104 20.65 15.57 16.16
CA GLU A 104 21.47 16.22 17.20
C GLU A 104 22.10 17.52 16.67
N LYS A 105 22.70 17.49 15.47
CA LYS A 105 23.36 18.66 14.85
C LYS A 105 22.40 19.75 14.36
N LEU A 106 21.15 19.40 14.04
CA LEU A 106 20.13 20.36 13.60
C LEU A 106 19.48 21.10 14.77
N ASN A 107 19.34 20.43 15.92
CA ASN A 107 18.66 20.99 17.09
C ASN A 107 19.63 21.56 18.15
N ALA A 108 20.93 21.29 18.04
CA ALA A 108 21.92 21.83 18.97
C ALA A 108 22.32 23.27 18.63
N LEU A 109 22.50 24.06 19.70
CA LEU A 109 23.14 25.37 19.65
C LEU A 109 24.67 25.16 19.66
N GLU A 110 25.33 25.48 18.56
CA GLU A 110 26.79 25.36 18.45
C GLU A 110 27.42 26.75 18.33
N VAL A 111 28.41 27.03 19.16
CA VAL A 111 29.22 28.25 19.05
C VAL A 111 30.33 27.98 18.05
N THR A 112 30.45 28.82 17.01
CA THR A 112 31.54 28.69 16.03
C THR A 112 32.89 28.92 16.71
N GLU A 113 33.94 28.21 16.27
CA GLU A 113 35.28 28.27 16.88
C GLU A 113 35.83 29.71 17.00
N ASP A 114 35.47 30.57 16.06
CA ASP A 114 35.85 31.98 16.03
C ASP A 114 35.11 32.87 17.04
N LYS A 115 34.17 32.32 17.83
CA LYS A 115 33.31 32.98 18.85
C LYS A 115 32.54 34.22 18.37
N LYS A 116 32.56 34.52 17.08
CA LYS A 116 31.87 35.67 16.47
C LYS A 116 30.46 35.35 15.97
N ALA A 117 30.12 34.06 15.88
CA ALA A 117 28.82 33.59 15.42
C ALA A 117 28.35 32.41 16.28
N VAL A 118 27.03 32.34 16.50
CA VAL A 118 26.35 31.22 17.15
C VAL A 118 25.42 30.62 16.11
N LYS A 119 25.56 29.31 15.87
CA LYS A 119 24.64 28.54 15.05
C LYS A 119 23.40 28.24 15.89
N ILE A 120 22.26 28.71 15.40
CA ILE A 120 20.95 28.49 16.03
C ILE A 120 20.18 27.40 15.27
N PRO A 121 19.30 26.64 15.94
CA PRO A 121 18.37 25.73 15.29
C PRO A 121 17.52 26.45 14.25
N VAL A 122 17.18 25.76 13.17
CA VAL A 122 16.45 26.35 12.04
C VAL A 122 15.12 26.94 12.49
N ASP A 123 14.37 26.26 13.37
CA ASP A 123 13.08 26.74 13.86
C ASP A 123 13.21 28.09 14.57
N GLN A 124 14.21 28.23 15.45
CA GLN A 124 14.50 29.50 16.12
C GLN A 124 14.97 30.58 15.15
N ALA A 125 15.72 30.20 14.11
CA ALA A 125 16.13 31.14 13.07
C ALA A 125 14.92 31.68 12.29
N MET A 126 13.94 30.82 12.02
CA MET A 126 12.70 31.21 11.35
C MET A 126 11.85 32.14 12.21
N ASP A 127 11.75 31.87 13.52
CA ASP A 127 11.03 32.75 14.46
C ASP A 127 11.70 34.13 14.54
N ILE A 128 13.03 34.16 14.72
CA ILE A 128 13.78 35.42 14.75
C ILE A 128 13.64 36.19 13.44
N LEU A 129 13.62 35.49 12.30
CA LEU A 129 13.46 36.11 10.98
C LEU A 129 12.04 36.66 10.80
N ALA A 130 11.02 35.95 11.30
CA ALA A 130 9.64 36.42 11.25
C ALA A 130 9.43 37.67 12.13
N GLU A 131 10.07 37.73 13.30
CA GLU A 131 9.99 38.86 14.22
C GLU A 131 10.77 40.09 13.72
N LYS A 132 12.01 39.89 13.26
CA LYS A 132 12.93 41.00 12.92
C LYS A 132 12.91 41.38 11.45
N GLY A 133 12.31 40.55 10.58
CA GLY A 133 12.35 40.70 9.14
C GLY A 133 13.74 40.39 8.54
N LEU A 134 13.82 40.40 7.22
CA LEU A 134 15.08 40.20 6.50
C LEU A 134 16.02 41.41 6.74
N PRO A 135 17.32 41.17 7.03
CA PRO A 135 18.27 42.25 7.19
C PRO A 135 18.43 43.02 5.87
N THR A 136 17.92 44.24 5.80
CA THR A 136 18.13 45.13 4.67
C THR A 136 19.56 45.67 4.72
N ARG A 137 20.37 45.35 3.71
CA ARG A 137 21.63 46.07 3.48
C ARG A 137 21.27 47.52 3.12
N ALA A 138 22.07 48.49 3.58
CA ALA A 138 21.86 49.90 3.26
C ALA A 138 21.83 50.23 1.74
N ASN A 139 22.23 49.28 0.88
CA ASN A 139 22.19 49.38 -0.59
C ASN A 139 21.46 48.19 -1.25
N ALA A 140 20.47 47.58 -0.58
CA ALA A 140 19.62 46.58 -1.24
C ALA A 140 18.70 47.32 -2.22
N GLY A 141 19.05 47.28 -3.52
CA GLY A 141 18.23 47.86 -4.58
C GLY A 141 16.80 47.32 -4.51
N THR A 142 15.83 48.22 -4.48
CA THR A 142 14.42 47.88 -4.53
C THR A 142 14.06 47.33 -5.92
N PRO A 143 13.10 46.39 -6.04
CA PRO A 143 12.71 45.81 -7.34
C PRO A 143 12.30 46.83 -8.41
N GLU A 144 11.91 48.05 -8.01
CA GLU A 144 11.59 49.17 -8.92
C GLU A 144 12.79 49.69 -9.73
N ASP A 145 14.03 49.39 -9.30
CA ASP A 145 15.26 49.90 -9.93
C ASP A 145 15.70 49.07 -11.16
N TYR A 146 15.07 47.91 -11.40
CA TYR A 146 15.35 47.02 -12.54
C TYR A 146 14.39 47.20 -13.72
N GLY A 147 13.54 48.24 -13.69
CA GLY A 147 12.43 48.45 -14.63
C GLY A 147 12.54 49.66 -15.57
N LYS A 148 13.74 50.19 -15.84
CA LYS A 148 13.95 51.26 -16.85
C LYS A 148 14.92 50.84 -17.94
#